data_AF-A0A368GCQ0-F1
#
_entry.id   AF-A0A368GCQ0-F1
#
_cell.length_a   1.000
_cell.length_b   1.000
_cell.length_c   1.000
_cell.angle_alpha   90.00
_cell.angle_beta   90.00
_cell.angle_gamma   90.00
#
_symmetry.space_group_name_H-M   'P 1'
#
loop_
_entity.id
_entity.type
_entity.pdbx_description
1 polymer ?
#
loop_
_entity_poly.entity_id
_entity_poly.type
_entity_poly.pdbx_seq_one_letter_code
_entity_poly.pdbx_strand_id
1 'polypeptide(L)'
;LLFNLQFIRTNAESFGGDPKSITVWGHSAGAAAVGQLILSPVTRDYIIRSIEMSGSPWGSLSVGSRVANNSLKLAQTLGCYSNIKDCMKQKTVEEIYYGIVQAHPDHMTATSSPKASIVGVTNKEAAIFSIMRVAPSMQKWSIDPEDYQNWNRDRLIKELHERFQKIVKEDYIGDHLEELLNDIISYYVDRNEEQHFGFYIDRYTEFLSDLMFVVPSADGILARRAAGWNMYAYSLDHYNEAIWGKDVPHRLKG
;
A
#
# COMPACT_ATOMS: atom_id res chain seq x y z
N LEU A 1 -1.87 18.31 4.99
CA LEU A 1 -1.46 17.56 6.21
C LEU A 1 -0.56 18.38 7.15
N LEU A 2 0.48 19.08 6.67
CA LEU A 2 1.32 19.95 7.51
C LEU A 2 0.52 21.01 8.31
N PHE A 3 -0.36 21.76 7.64
CA PHE A 3 -1.20 22.77 8.29
C PHE A 3 -2.07 22.18 9.41
N ASN A 4 -2.61 20.97 9.20
CA ASN A 4 -3.44 20.29 10.21
C ASN A 4 -2.60 19.91 11.45
N LEU A 5 -1.36 19.44 11.26
CA LEU A 5 -0.46 19.12 12.38
C LEU A 5 -0.06 20.39 13.15
N GLN A 6 0.17 21.50 12.45
CA GLN A 6 0.43 22.80 13.08
C GLN A 6 -0.79 23.27 13.87
N PHE A 7 -1.99 23.17 13.30
CA PHE A 7 -3.23 23.53 13.97
C PHE A 7 -3.44 22.69 15.24
N ILE A 8 -3.32 21.36 15.15
CA ILE A 8 -3.44 20.45 16.30
C ILE A 8 -2.43 20.84 17.38
N ARG A 9 -1.16 21.02 17.02
CA ARG A 9 -0.10 21.37 17.99
C ARG A 9 -0.34 22.73 18.65
N THR A 10 -0.78 23.73 17.90
CA THR A 10 -1.05 25.07 18.44
C THR A 10 -2.26 25.08 19.38
N ASN A 11 -3.25 24.21 19.14
CA ASN A 11 -4.50 24.23 19.89
C ASN A 11 -4.63 23.11 20.93
N ALA A 12 -3.70 22.15 20.98
CA ALA A 12 -3.82 20.96 21.84
C ALA A 12 -4.13 21.32 23.30
N GLU A 13 -3.42 22.30 23.87
CA GLU A 13 -3.61 22.72 25.26
C GLU A 13 -5.02 23.26 25.52
N SER A 14 -5.62 23.97 24.56
CA SER A 14 -6.99 24.47 24.65
C SER A 14 -8.05 23.36 24.73
N PHE A 15 -7.70 22.15 24.28
CA PHE A 15 -8.54 20.95 24.37
C PHE A 15 -8.08 20.00 25.49
N GLY A 16 -7.15 20.41 26.35
CA GLY A 16 -6.59 19.59 27.42
C GLY A 16 -5.60 18.51 26.97
N GLY A 17 -5.10 18.60 25.73
CA GLY A 17 -4.07 17.71 25.18
C GLY A 17 -2.65 18.24 25.36
N ASP A 18 -1.66 17.36 25.26
CA ASP A 18 -0.23 17.73 25.28
C ASP A 18 0.32 17.88 23.84
N PRO A 19 0.70 19.09 23.41
CA PRO A 19 1.29 19.33 22.08
C PRO A 19 2.64 18.63 21.87
N LYS A 20 3.27 18.12 22.94
CA LYS A 20 4.52 17.34 22.90
C LYS A 20 4.30 15.83 22.94
N SER A 21 3.04 15.37 22.88
CA SER A 21 2.71 13.93 22.87
C SER A 21 1.68 13.56 21.78
N ILE A 22 1.90 14.06 20.56
CA ILE A 22 1.05 13.78 19.41
C ILE A 22 1.37 12.39 18.81
N THR A 23 0.34 11.55 18.72
CA THR A 23 0.37 10.27 17.98
C THR A 23 -0.52 10.38 16.76
N VAL A 24 0.00 10.02 15.59
CA VAL A 24 -0.81 9.95 14.35
C VAL A 24 -1.08 8.50 14.02
N TRP A 25 -2.23 8.24 13.40
CA TRP A 25 -2.56 6.89 12.95
C TRP A 25 -3.39 6.93 11.68
N GLY A 26 -3.36 5.83 10.93
CA GLY A 26 -4.11 5.71 9.70
C GLY A 26 -4.18 4.28 9.20
N HIS A 27 -5.14 4.04 8.31
CA HIS A 27 -5.38 2.75 7.67
C HIS A 27 -5.21 2.87 6.15
N SER A 28 -4.65 1.86 5.49
CA SER A 28 -4.45 1.83 4.04
C SER A 28 -3.66 3.02 3.51
N ALA A 29 -4.19 3.80 2.57
CA ALA A 29 -3.57 5.04 2.10
C ALA A 29 -3.29 6.03 3.25
N GLY A 30 -4.11 6.02 4.30
CA GLY A 30 -3.86 6.79 5.52
C GLY A 30 -2.64 6.31 6.30
N ALA A 31 -2.39 5.00 6.34
CA ALA A 31 -1.18 4.44 6.94
C ALA A 31 0.07 4.80 6.14
N ALA A 32 -0.01 4.72 4.81
CA ALA A 32 1.07 5.18 3.93
C ALA A 32 1.35 6.68 4.13
N ALA A 33 0.30 7.52 4.23
CA ALA A 33 0.44 8.94 4.51
C ALA A 33 1.05 9.20 5.90
N VAL A 34 0.66 8.46 6.93
CA VAL A 34 1.29 8.51 8.26
C VAL A 34 2.78 8.21 8.16
N GLY A 35 3.14 7.12 7.47
CA GLY A 35 4.53 6.76 7.21
C GLY A 35 5.29 7.89 6.50
N GLN A 36 4.71 8.54 5.49
CA GLN A 36 5.33 9.70 4.85
C GLN A 36 5.47 10.91 5.79
N LEU A 37 4.48 11.18 6.65
CA LEU A 37 4.49 12.32 7.57
C LEU A 37 5.57 12.20 8.65
N ILE A 38 5.82 10.99 9.16
CA ILE A 38 6.87 10.77 10.17
C ILE A 38 8.28 10.79 9.58
N LEU A 39 8.41 10.53 8.28
CA LEU A 39 9.69 10.58 7.56
C LEU A 39 10.00 11.98 7.03
N SER A 40 8.97 12.75 6.66
CA SER A 40 9.13 14.05 6.00
C SER A 40 9.78 15.11 6.90
N PRO A 41 10.81 15.84 6.42
CA PRO A 41 11.54 16.83 7.21
C PRO A 41 10.65 18.01 7.62
N VAL A 42 9.54 18.27 6.92
CA VAL A 42 8.64 19.38 7.25
C VAL A 42 7.60 19.02 8.32
N THR A 43 7.33 17.73 8.57
CA THR A 43 6.27 17.28 9.48
C THR A 43 6.74 16.43 10.65
N ARG A 44 7.91 15.78 10.54
CA ARG A 44 8.40 14.81 11.53
C ARG A 44 8.56 15.38 12.95
N ASP A 45 8.80 16.67 13.11
CA ASP A 45 9.04 17.27 14.44
C ASP A 45 7.75 17.59 15.21
N TYR A 46 6.59 17.53 14.54
CA TYR A 46 5.25 17.52 15.15
C TYR A 46 4.82 16.11 15.58
N ILE A 47 5.56 15.12 15.06
CA ILE A 47 5.47 13.67 15.14
C ILE A 47 6.08 12.98 16.37
N ILE A 48 5.35 12.47 17.38
CA ILE A 48 6.01 11.70 18.46
C ILE A 48 5.91 10.20 18.25
N ARG A 49 4.73 9.69 17.86
CA ARG A 49 4.48 8.26 17.64
C ARG A 49 3.57 8.04 16.43
N SER A 50 3.65 6.85 15.82
CA SER A 50 2.74 6.44 14.74
C SER A 50 2.10 5.07 14.95
N ILE A 51 0.91 4.91 14.40
CA ILE A 51 0.25 3.61 14.18
C ILE A 51 -0.15 3.51 12.71
N GLU A 52 0.46 2.57 11.99
CA GLU A 52 0.29 2.36 10.55
C GLU A 52 -0.42 1.02 10.35
N MET A 53 -1.65 1.05 9.86
CA MET A 53 -2.49 -0.15 9.70
C MET A 53 -2.67 -0.46 8.23
N SER A 54 -2.23 -1.63 7.78
CA SER A 54 -2.56 -2.14 6.44
C SER A 54 -2.10 -1.22 5.30
N GLY A 55 -0.93 -0.63 5.46
CA GLY A 55 -0.36 0.28 4.48
C GLY A 55 1.00 0.80 4.89
N SER A 56 1.87 0.97 3.90
CA SER A 56 3.27 1.36 4.12
C SER A 56 3.67 2.43 3.12
N PRO A 57 4.48 3.42 3.53
CA PRO A 57 5.02 4.37 2.60
C PRO A 57 5.99 3.72 1.62
N TRP A 58 6.44 2.47 1.82
CA TRP A 58 7.26 1.67 0.88
C TRP A 58 6.44 0.92 -0.20
N GLY A 59 5.11 0.87 -0.06
CA GLY A 59 4.29 0.14 -1.02
C GLY A 59 4.34 0.76 -2.41
N SER A 60 4.31 -0.07 -3.46
CA SER A 60 4.29 0.37 -4.87
C SER A 60 3.16 1.37 -5.19
N LEU A 61 2.05 1.31 -4.42
CA LEU A 61 0.93 2.25 -4.49
C LEU A 61 1.22 3.61 -3.84
N SER A 62 2.16 3.63 -2.90
CA SER A 62 2.56 4.80 -2.11
C SER A 62 3.78 5.50 -2.69
N VAL A 63 4.54 4.82 -3.58
CA VAL A 63 5.87 5.24 -4.03
C VAL A 63 6.06 5.38 -5.51
N GLY A 64 6.80 6.44 -5.84
CA GLY A 64 6.83 6.96 -7.17
C GLY A 64 8.16 7.38 -7.70
N SER A 65 8.88 6.47 -8.34
CA SER A 65 10.15 6.77 -8.99
C SER A 65 10.04 7.80 -10.14
N ARG A 66 8.83 8.07 -10.64
CA ARG A 66 8.59 8.95 -11.78
C ARG A 66 7.88 10.26 -11.41
N VAL A 67 7.82 10.73 -10.15
CA VAL A 67 7.12 12.00 -9.76
C VAL A 67 7.43 13.12 -10.70
N ALA A 68 8.72 13.37 -10.90
CA ALA A 68 9.19 14.53 -11.64
C ALA A 68 8.79 14.38 -13.10
N ASN A 69 9.05 13.21 -13.69
CA ASN A 69 8.69 12.91 -15.08
C ASN A 69 7.17 12.86 -15.30
N ASN A 70 6.39 12.31 -14.37
CA ASN A 70 4.93 12.24 -14.41
C ASN A 70 4.30 13.61 -14.18
N SER A 71 4.85 14.42 -13.27
CA SER A 71 4.41 15.80 -13.03
C SER A 71 4.73 16.67 -14.25
N LEU A 72 5.90 16.48 -14.87
CA LEU A 72 6.26 17.16 -16.11
C LEU A 72 5.37 16.70 -17.27
N LYS A 73 5.10 15.39 -17.37
CA LYS A 73 4.23 14.82 -18.40
C LYS A 73 2.77 15.25 -18.21
N LEU A 74 2.27 15.30 -16.98
CA LEU A 74 0.97 15.89 -16.65
C LEU A 74 0.91 17.35 -17.08
N ALA A 75 1.92 18.14 -16.70
CA ALA A 75 2.00 19.53 -17.11
C ALA A 75 1.96 19.66 -18.64
N GLN A 76 2.74 18.86 -19.37
CA GLN A 76 2.71 18.82 -20.84
C GLN A 76 1.35 18.41 -21.40
N THR A 77 0.70 17.37 -20.86
CA THR A 77 -0.64 16.92 -21.28
C THR A 77 -1.69 18.02 -21.07
N LEU A 78 -1.55 18.83 -20.04
CA LEU A 78 -2.41 19.99 -19.77
C LEU A 78 -1.99 21.24 -20.56
N GLY A 79 -1.00 21.15 -21.44
CA GLY A 79 -0.53 22.26 -22.26
C GLY A 79 0.39 23.26 -21.51
N CYS A 80 0.88 22.89 -20.33
CA CYS A 80 1.78 23.70 -19.51
C CYS A 80 3.25 23.39 -19.83
N TYR A 81 3.79 24.06 -20.84
CA TYR A 81 5.18 23.87 -21.31
C TYR A 81 6.17 24.90 -20.77
N SER A 82 5.71 26.11 -20.46
CA SER A 82 6.52 27.21 -19.90
C SER A 82 5.78 27.85 -18.73
N ASN A 83 6.55 28.41 -17.80
CA ASN A 83 6.02 28.91 -16.52
C ASN A 83 5.06 27.90 -15.84
N ILE A 84 5.49 26.63 -15.80
CA ILE A 84 4.67 25.44 -15.46
C ILE A 84 3.86 25.67 -14.18
N LYS A 85 4.47 26.27 -13.16
CA LYS A 85 3.81 26.55 -11.88
C LYS A 85 2.57 27.43 -12.03
N ASP A 86 2.64 28.52 -12.79
CA ASP A 86 1.53 29.45 -12.94
C ASP A 86 0.46 28.91 -13.89
N CYS A 87 0.88 28.19 -14.94
CA CYS A 87 -0.05 27.49 -15.82
C CYS A 87 -0.85 26.41 -15.09
N MET A 88 -0.19 25.57 -14.28
CA MET A 88 -0.84 24.51 -13.50
C MET A 88 -1.84 25.05 -12.47
N LYS A 89 -1.62 26.26 -11.93
CA LYS A 89 -2.57 26.93 -11.03
C LYS A 89 -3.86 27.38 -11.72
N GLN A 90 -3.85 27.51 -13.05
CA GLN A 90 -5.03 27.90 -13.84
C GLN A 90 -5.85 26.69 -14.29
N LYS A 91 -5.38 25.47 -14.04
CA LYS A 91 -6.08 24.23 -14.40
C LYS A 91 -7.16 23.88 -13.37
N THR A 92 -8.26 23.31 -13.85
CA THR A 92 -9.35 22.87 -12.99
C THR A 92 -8.96 21.64 -12.20
N VAL A 93 -9.70 21.38 -11.12
CA VAL A 93 -9.49 20.18 -10.30
C VAL A 93 -9.72 18.92 -11.14
N GLU A 94 -10.69 18.92 -12.05
CA GLU A 94 -10.95 17.81 -12.97
C GLU A 94 -9.77 17.58 -13.93
N GLU A 95 -9.22 18.64 -14.53
CA GLU A 95 -8.05 18.54 -15.42
C GLU A 95 -6.83 17.94 -14.69
N ILE A 96 -6.61 18.35 -13.45
CA ILE A 96 -5.49 17.89 -12.62
C ILE A 96 -5.73 16.47 -12.07
N TYR A 97 -6.97 16.14 -11.70
CA TYR A 97 -7.35 14.86 -11.10
C TYR A 97 -7.02 13.67 -12.02
N TYR A 98 -7.15 13.84 -13.33
CA TYR A 98 -6.73 12.84 -14.31
C TYR A 98 -5.20 12.60 -14.37
N GLY A 99 -4.38 13.31 -13.58
CA GLY A 99 -2.94 13.44 -13.81
C GLY A 99 -1.93 12.94 -12.77
N ILE A 100 -2.32 12.69 -11.52
CA ILE A 100 -1.44 13.02 -10.35
C ILE A 100 -0.44 11.96 -9.82
N VAL A 101 -0.46 10.68 -10.19
CA VAL A 101 0.20 9.66 -9.34
C VAL A 101 1.76 9.70 -9.38
N GLN A 102 2.46 9.98 -8.23
CA GLN A 102 3.56 9.18 -7.58
C GLN A 102 4.79 9.92 -6.90
N ALA A 103 5.35 9.56 -5.68
CA ALA A 103 6.68 9.96 -5.03
C ALA A 103 7.41 8.97 -4.05
N HIS A 104 8.77 8.84 -4.00
CA HIS A 104 9.54 7.69 -3.38
C HIS A 104 10.22 7.92 -1.97
N PRO A 105 10.23 6.93 -1.04
CA PRO A 105 10.47 7.09 0.41
C PRO A 105 11.85 6.65 0.97
N ASP A 106 12.64 5.83 0.27
CA ASP A 106 13.89 5.27 0.84
C ASP A 106 14.90 6.35 1.26
N HIS A 107 14.98 7.43 0.49
CA HIS A 107 15.81 8.60 0.82
C HIS A 107 15.36 9.36 2.07
N MET A 108 14.07 9.32 2.39
CA MET A 108 13.51 10.07 3.52
C MET A 108 13.80 9.39 4.87
N THR A 109 13.98 8.07 4.88
CA THR A 109 14.23 7.30 6.11
C THR A 109 15.63 7.49 6.66
N ALA A 110 16.65 7.54 5.80
CA ALA A 110 18.03 7.74 6.23
C ALA A 110 18.29 9.12 6.87
N THR A 111 17.38 10.08 6.68
CA THR A 111 17.56 11.48 7.09
C THR A 111 16.63 11.91 8.21
N SER A 112 15.71 11.04 8.66
CA SER A 112 14.72 11.32 9.72
C SER A 112 15.15 10.81 11.09
N SER A 113 14.83 11.57 12.15
CA SER A 113 15.12 11.19 13.54
C SER A 113 14.27 9.98 13.96
N PRO A 114 14.83 8.98 14.69
CA PRO A 114 14.09 7.80 15.13
C PRO A 114 12.82 8.08 15.94
N LYS A 115 11.75 7.31 15.69
CA LYS A 115 10.46 7.39 16.40
C LYS A 115 9.94 6.01 16.75
N ALA A 116 9.09 5.93 17.78
CA ALA A 116 8.38 4.70 18.10
C ALA A 116 7.16 4.55 17.18
N SER A 117 7.07 3.43 16.47
CA SER A 117 6.01 3.15 15.50
C SER A 117 5.45 1.74 15.70
N ILE A 118 4.12 1.62 15.61
CA ILE A 118 3.41 0.35 15.52
C ILE A 118 2.94 0.20 14.08
N VAL A 119 3.32 -0.89 13.41
CA VAL A 119 2.83 -1.23 12.07
C VAL A 119 2.08 -2.54 12.19
N GLY A 120 0.92 -2.68 11.57
CA GLY A 120 0.32 -4.01 11.48
C GLY A 120 -0.49 -4.23 10.24
N VAL A 121 -0.64 -5.52 9.94
CA VAL A 121 -1.18 -6.04 8.70
C VAL A 121 -2.11 -7.22 8.99
N THR A 122 -2.87 -7.64 7.99
CA THR A 122 -3.52 -8.96 7.99
C THR A 122 -3.01 -9.79 6.81
N ASN A 123 -3.01 -11.12 6.96
CA ASN A 123 -2.60 -12.05 5.91
C ASN A 123 -3.49 -11.98 4.65
N LYS A 124 -4.70 -11.38 4.76
CA LYS A 124 -5.69 -11.32 3.69
C LYS A 124 -6.22 -9.92 3.40
N GLU A 125 -5.33 -8.92 3.45
CA GLU A 125 -5.71 -7.54 3.13
C GLU A 125 -6.36 -7.38 1.76
N ALA A 126 -5.90 -8.17 0.78
CA ALA A 126 -6.47 -8.15 -0.55
C ALA A 126 -7.87 -8.75 -0.62
N ALA A 127 -8.36 -9.46 0.40
CA ALA A 127 -9.68 -10.07 0.38
C ALA A 127 -10.80 -9.02 0.27
N ILE A 128 -10.56 -7.79 0.74
CA ILE A 128 -11.51 -6.67 0.59
C ILE A 128 -11.80 -6.32 -0.88
N PHE A 129 -10.86 -6.54 -1.80
CA PHE A 129 -11.09 -6.26 -3.23
C PHE A 129 -11.08 -7.51 -4.10
N SER A 130 -10.34 -8.56 -3.73
CA SER A 130 -10.35 -9.83 -4.47
C SER A 130 -11.62 -10.64 -4.22
N ILE A 131 -12.16 -10.61 -2.99
CA ILE A 131 -13.33 -11.42 -2.59
C ILE A 131 -14.55 -10.56 -2.29
N MET A 132 -14.43 -9.50 -1.47
CA MET A 132 -15.57 -8.66 -1.05
C MET A 132 -15.99 -7.61 -2.09
N ARG A 133 -15.12 -7.29 -3.06
CA ARG A 133 -15.41 -6.41 -4.21
C ARG A 133 -15.89 -5.00 -3.85
N VAL A 134 -15.44 -4.45 -2.72
CA VAL A 134 -16.01 -3.23 -2.13
C VAL A 134 -15.70 -1.94 -2.93
N ALA A 135 -14.82 -2.00 -3.93
CA ALA A 135 -14.43 -0.83 -4.75
C ALA A 135 -14.54 -1.12 -6.27
N PRO A 136 -15.40 -0.39 -7.03
CA PRO A 136 -15.57 -0.58 -8.47
C PRO A 136 -14.26 -0.45 -9.28
N SER A 137 -13.39 0.49 -8.90
CA SER A 137 -12.08 0.68 -9.53
C SER A 137 -11.10 -0.49 -9.32
N MET A 138 -11.37 -1.35 -8.34
CA MET A 138 -10.57 -2.53 -8.02
C MET A 138 -11.20 -3.83 -8.55
N GLN A 139 -12.32 -3.77 -9.30
CA GLN A 139 -13.01 -4.96 -9.80
C GLN A 139 -12.16 -5.83 -10.72
N LYS A 140 -11.12 -5.28 -11.35
CA LYS A 140 -10.15 -6.04 -12.16
C LYS A 140 -9.32 -7.06 -11.35
N TRP A 141 -9.32 -6.93 -10.01
CA TRP A 141 -8.67 -7.85 -9.08
C TRP A 141 -9.65 -8.79 -8.39
N SER A 142 -10.96 -8.55 -8.53
CA SER A 142 -12.00 -9.41 -7.94
C SER A 142 -12.21 -10.69 -8.71
N ILE A 143 -12.64 -11.71 -7.98
CA ILE A 143 -13.04 -13.01 -8.51
C ILE A 143 -14.55 -13.12 -8.35
N ASP A 144 -15.25 -13.37 -9.47
CA ASP A 144 -16.67 -13.64 -9.45
C ASP A 144 -16.95 -15.00 -8.76
N PRO A 145 -17.90 -15.09 -7.82
CA PRO A 145 -18.24 -16.36 -7.16
C PRO A 145 -18.62 -17.48 -8.14
N GLU A 146 -19.30 -17.12 -9.24
CA GLU A 146 -19.68 -18.05 -10.32
C GLU A 146 -18.47 -18.70 -11.00
N ASP A 147 -17.31 -18.04 -10.92
CA ASP A 147 -16.09 -18.45 -11.57
C ASP A 147 -15.16 -19.25 -10.64
N TYR A 148 -15.51 -19.40 -9.36
CA TYR A 148 -14.69 -20.11 -8.38
C TYR A 148 -14.29 -21.50 -8.84
N GLN A 149 -15.24 -22.30 -9.35
CA GLN A 149 -14.96 -23.68 -9.78
C GLN A 149 -13.96 -23.77 -10.94
N ASN A 150 -13.74 -22.68 -11.68
CA ASN A 150 -12.79 -22.63 -12.80
C ASN A 150 -11.38 -22.27 -12.35
N TRP A 151 -11.14 -22.03 -11.05
CA TRP A 151 -9.81 -21.78 -10.52
C TRP A 151 -9.01 -23.07 -10.35
N ASN A 152 -7.87 -23.12 -11.02
CA ASN A 152 -6.92 -24.22 -10.99
C ASN A 152 -5.48 -23.68 -11.04
N ARG A 153 -4.50 -24.59 -10.99
CA ARG A 153 -3.07 -24.28 -11.02
C ARG A 153 -2.68 -23.36 -12.18
N ASP A 154 -3.02 -23.74 -13.40
CA ASP A 154 -2.64 -23.01 -14.61
C ASP A 154 -3.21 -21.60 -14.60
N ARG A 155 -4.46 -21.48 -14.12
CA ARG A 155 -5.10 -20.18 -13.96
C ARG A 155 -4.40 -19.31 -12.93
N LEU A 156 -4.05 -19.87 -11.76
CA LEU A 156 -3.31 -19.13 -10.75
C LEU A 156 -1.97 -18.64 -11.30
N ILE A 157 -1.19 -19.51 -11.94
CA ILE A 157 0.09 -19.15 -12.55
C ILE A 157 -0.08 -18.01 -13.56
N LYS A 158 -1.11 -18.07 -14.42
CA LYS A 158 -1.42 -17.00 -15.37
C LYS A 158 -1.71 -15.68 -14.68
N GLU A 159 -2.56 -15.69 -13.65
CA GLU A 159 -2.90 -14.47 -12.90
C GLU A 159 -1.69 -13.90 -12.16
N LEU A 160 -0.86 -14.73 -11.52
CA LEU A 160 0.38 -14.30 -10.87
C LEU A 160 1.29 -13.57 -11.86
N HIS A 161 1.54 -14.14 -13.04
CA HIS A 161 2.32 -13.49 -14.09
C HIS A 161 1.74 -12.12 -14.48
N GLU A 162 0.46 -12.08 -14.87
CA GLU A 162 -0.17 -10.86 -15.36
C GLU A 162 -0.25 -9.77 -14.28
N ARG A 163 -0.49 -10.15 -13.02
CA ARG A 163 -0.65 -9.21 -11.91
C ARG A 163 0.70 -8.69 -11.43
N PHE A 164 1.68 -9.58 -11.32
CA PHE A 164 3.03 -9.22 -10.93
C PHE A 164 3.62 -8.17 -11.89
N GLN A 165 3.56 -8.42 -13.20
CA GLN A 165 4.03 -7.48 -14.22
C GLN A 165 3.30 -6.14 -14.23
N LYS A 166 2.02 -6.11 -13.85
CA LYS A 166 1.23 -4.86 -13.77
C LYS A 166 1.56 -4.02 -12.53
N ILE A 167 1.91 -4.66 -11.41
CA ILE A 167 2.15 -3.99 -10.13
C ILE A 167 3.62 -3.63 -9.96
N VAL A 168 4.52 -4.57 -10.28
CA VAL A 168 5.96 -4.37 -10.17
C VAL A 168 6.48 -3.89 -11.52
N LYS A 169 7.04 -2.67 -11.53
CA LYS A 169 7.50 -2.02 -12.76
C LYS A 169 8.81 -2.66 -13.22
N GLU A 170 8.98 -2.78 -14.55
CA GLU A 170 10.21 -3.26 -15.20
C GLU A 170 11.47 -2.58 -14.65
N ASP A 171 11.38 -1.27 -14.35
CA ASP A 171 12.48 -0.45 -13.77
C ASP A 171 13.08 -1.04 -12.46
N TYR A 172 12.34 -1.87 -11.71
CA TYR A 172 12.82 -2.46 -10.45
C TYR A 172 13.33 -3.90 -10.59
N ILE A 173 12.95 -4.61 -11.65
CA ILE A 173 13.19 -6.05 -11.79
C ILE A 173 14.35 -6.33 -12.76
N GLY A 174 14.54 -5.47 -13.76
CA GLY A 174 15.59 -5.66 -14.77
C GLY A 174 15.49 -7.05 -15.43
N ASP A 175 16.63 -7.73 -15.55
CA ASP A 175 16.72 -9.02 -16.25
C ASP A 175 16.33 -10.23 -15.36
N HIS A 176 15.98 -10.02 -14.08
CA HIS A 176 15.66 -11.09 -13.11
C HIS A 176 14.18 -11.49 -13.09
N LEU A 177 13.38 -11.05 -14.06
CA LEU A 177 11.93 -11.24 -14.05
C LEU A 177 11.53 -12.72 -14.02
N GLU A 178 12.16 -13.55 -14.86
CA GLU A 178 11.83 -14.98 -14.92
C GLU A 178 12.24 -15.72 -13.65
N GLU A 179 13.41 -15.40 -13.08
CA GLU A 179 13.89 -15.96 -11.82
C GLU A 179 12.90 -15.66 -10.68
N LEU A 180 12.50 -14.39 -10.56
CA LEU A 180 11.57 -13.96 -9.52
C LEU A 180 10.17 -14.55 -9.69
N LEU A 181 9.69 -14.69 -10.94
CA LEU A 181 8.43 -15.36 -11.23
C LEU A 181 8.47 -16.83 -10.84
N ASN A 182 9.58 -17.52 -11.08
CA ASN A 182 9.75 -18.92 -10.66
C ASN A 182 9.71 -19.05 -9.13
N ASP A 183 10.35 -18.14 -8.40
CA ASP A 183 10.29 -18.11 -6.94
C ASP A 183 8.86 -17.84 -6.42
N ILE A 184 8.13 -16.92 -7.06
CA ILE A 184 6.72 -16.65 -6.75
C ILE A 184 5.87 -17.89 -6.99
N ILE A 185 6.05 -18.60 -8.11
CA ILE A 185 5.30 -19.83 -8.42
C ILE A 185 5.64 -20.91 -7.39
N SER A 186 6.92 -21.12 -7.09
CA SER A 186 7.37 -22.07 -6.08
C SER A 186 6.73 -21.80 -4.71
N TYR A 187 6.64 -20.53 -4.32
CA TYR A 187 6.11 -20.15 -3.01
C TYR A 187 4.57 -20.17 -2.91
N TYR A 188 3.86 -19.67 -3.92
CA TYR A 188 2.39 -19.51 -3.88
C TYR A 188 1.63 -20.65 -4.56
N VAL A 189 2.26 -21.41 -5.45
CA VAL A 189 1.61 -22.50 -6.18
C VAL A 189 2.09 -23.85 -5.67
N ASP A 190 3.41 -24.08 -5.66
CA ASP A 190 3.96 -25.43 -5.41
C ASP A 190 3.95 -25.81 -3.93
N ARG A 191 4.11 -24.83 -3.04
CA ARG A 191 4.20 -25.06 -1.61
C ARG A 191 2.88 -25.58 -1.04
N ASN A 192 2.88 -26.86 -0.66
CA ASN A 192 1.73 -27.56 -0.07
C ASN A 192 0.48 -27.49 -0.95
N GLU A 193 0.64 -27.65 -2.27
CA GLU A 193 -0.46 -27.54 -3.22
C GLU A 193 -1.61 -28.49 -2.91
N GLU A 194 -2.83 -27.95 -2.82
CA GLU A 194 -4.07 -28.72 -2.81
C GLU A 194 -4.78 -28.54 -4.16
N GLN A 195 -5.17 -29.63 -4.81
CA GLN A 195 -5.88 -29.59 -6.09
C GLN A 195 -7.38 -29.26 -5.91
N HIS A 196 -7.66 -28.08 -5.37
CA HIS A 196 -9.01 -27.59 -5.11
C HIS A 196 -9.07 -26.08 -5.37
N PHE A 197 -10.14 -25.60 -6.00
CA PHE A 197 -10.28 -24.19 -6.40
C PHE A 197 -10.06 -23.20 -5.26
N GLY A 198 -10.58 -23.53 -4.08
CA GLY A 198 -10.44 -22.68 -2.89
C GLY A 198 -8.99 -22.51 -2.42
N PHE A 199 -8.09 -23.45 -2.71
CA PHE A 199 -6.66 -23.29 -2.45
C PHE A 199 -6.06 -22.24 -3.40
N TYR A 200 -6.33 -22.36 -4.70
CA TYR A 200 -5.77 -21.44 -5.69
C TYR A 200 -6.27 -20.00 -5.51
N ILE A 201 -7.55 -19.83 -5.15
CA ILE A 201 -8.12 -18.51 -4.85
C ILE A 201 -7.48 -17.94 -3.58
N ASP A 202 -7.32 -18.75 -2.53
CA ASP A 202 -6.67 -18.34 -1.28
C ASP A 202 -5.22 -17.89 -1.52
N ARG A 203 -4.45 -18.66 -2.31
CA ARG A 203 -3.07 -18.32 -2.70
C ARG A 203 -2.99 -17.04 -3.53
N TYR A 204 -3.94 -16.80 -4.43
CA TYR A 204 -4.02 -15.54 -5.18
C TYR A 204 -4.29 -14.34 -4.26
N THR A 205 -5.20 -14.48 -3.31
CA THR A 205 -5.49 -13.43 -2.32
C THR A 205 -4.30 -13.17 -1.41
N GLU A 206 -3.61 -14.22 -0.92
CA GLU A 206 -2.37 -14.06 -0.15
C GLU A 206 -1.29 -13.36 -0.98
N PHE A 207 -1.07 -13.77 -2.22
CA PHE A 207 -0.10 -13.13 -3.12
C PHE A 207 -0.35 -11.63 -3.29
N LEU A 208 -1.60 -11.24 -3.56
CA LEU A 208 -1.94 -9.82 -3.68
C LEU A 208 -1.76 -9.07 -2.35
N SER A 209 -2.09 -9.71 -1.22
CA SER A 209 -1.91 -9.13 0.12
C SER A 209 -0.44 -8.88 0.40
N ASP A 210 0.40 -9.87 0.12
CA ASP A 210 1.83 -9.80 0.33
C ASP A 210 2.48 -8.74 -0.55
N LEU A 211 2.15 -8.76 -1.84
CA LEU A 211 2.70 -7.84 -2.82
C LEU A 211 2.32 -6.37 -2.54
N MET A 212 1.08 -6.12 -2.10
CA MET A 212 0.57 -4.75 -1.98
C MET A 212 0.74 -4.15 -0.58
N PHE A 213 0.78 -4.99 0.46
CA PHE A 213 0.70 -4.52 1.84
C PHE A 213 1.72 -5.16 2.77
N VAL A 214 1.81 -6.49 2.84
CA VAL A 214 2.61 -7.16 3.86
C VAL A 214 4.11 -6.98 3.62
N VAL A 215 4.61 -7.28 2.42
CA VAL A 215 6.03 -7.14 2.09
C VAL A 215 6.49 -5.68 2.22
N PRO A 216 5.80 -4.68 1.66
CA PRO A 216 6.20 -3.28 1.86
C PRO A 216 6.12 -2.82 3.32
N SER A 217 5.23 -3.39 4.13
CA SER A 217 5.16 -3.08 5.56
C SER A 217 6.34 -3.71 6.30
N ALA A 218 6.69 -4.96 5.98
CA ALA A 218 7.86 -5.65 6.51
C ALA A 218 9.15 -4.91 6.16
N ASP A 219 9.33 -4.51 4.89
CA ASP A 219 10.48 -3.70 4.45
C ASP A 219 10.58 -2.40 5.23
N GLY A 220 9.46 -1.69 5.39
CA GLY A 220 9.42 -0.46 6.18
C GLY A 220 9.74 -0.66 7.66
N ILE A 221 9.36 -1.80 8.25
CA ILE A 221 9.74 -2.17 9.63
C ILE A 221 11.23 -2.45 9.71
N LEU A 222 11.78 -3.26 8.80
CA LEU A 222 13.19 -3.66 8.78
C LEU A 222 14.10 -2.46 8.54
N ALA A 223 13.78 -1.60 7.57
CA ALA A 223 14.53 -0.37 7.29
C ALA A 223 14.59 0.55 8.52
N ARG A 224 13.46 0.75 9.21
CA ARG A 224 13.39 1.57 10.43
C ARG A 224 14.14 0.92 11.59
N ARG A 225 14.05 -0.40 11.77
CA ARG A 225 14.82 -1.16 12.77
C ARG A 225 16.33 -1.02 12.54
N ALA A 226 16.79 -1.17 11.30
CA ALA A 226 18.19 -0.98 10.94
C ALA A 226 18.69 0.43 11.25
N ALA A 227 17.82 1.43 11.12
CA ALA A 227 18.07 2.82 11.52
C ALA A 227 17.94 3.08 13.04
N GLY A 228 17.76 2.04 13.87
CA GLY A 228 17.69 2.15 15.34
C GLY A 228 16.33 2.58 15.90
N TRP A 229 15.25 2.48 15.12
CA TRP A 229 13.91 2.83 15.58
C TRP A 229 13.33 1.75 16.53
N ASN A 230 12.51 2.20 17.47
CA ASN A 230 11.72 1.31 18.32
C ASN A 230 10.44 0.92 17.59
N MET A 231 10.46 -0.26 16.96
CA MET A 231 9.33 -0.76 16.18
C MET A 231 8.57 -1.84 16.93
N TYR A 232 7.25 -1.84 16.77
CA TYR A 232 6.36 -2.92 17.16
C TYR A 232 5.55 -3.34 15.93
N ALA A 233 5.30 -4.64 15.80
CA ALA A 233 4.54 -5.20 14.71
C ALA A 233 3.39 -6.06 15.23
N TYR A 234 2.26 -6.09 14.52
CA TYR A 234 1.15 -7.01 14.80
C TYR A 234 0.59 -7.64 13.51
N SER A 235 0.06 -8.87 13.64
CA SER A 235 -0.78 -9.52 12.61
C SER A 235 -2.19 -9.66 13.17
N LEU A 236 -3.19 -9.29 12.37
CA LEU A 236 -4.59 -9.49 12.71
C LEU A 236 -5.19 -10.61 11.86
N ASP A 237 -5.32 -11.79 12.46
CA ASP A 237 -5.82 -12.99 11.76
C ASP A 237 -7.30 -13.31 12.13
N HIS A 238 -7.96 -12.38 12.83
CA HIS A 238 -9.36 -12.53 13.21
C HIS A 238 -10.28 -11.81 12.21
N TYR A 239 -11.20 -12.57 11.61
CA TYR A 239 -12.24 -12.03 10.75
C TYR A 239 -13.58 -11.94 11.48
N ASN A 240 -14.37 -10.91 11.18
CA ASN A 240 -15.72 -10.75 11.72
C ASN A 240 -16.74 -11.49 10.83
N GLU A 241 -17.45 -12.48 11.35
CA GLU A 241 -18.44 -13.24 10.58
C GLU A 241 -19.57 -12.39 10.00
N ALA A 242 -19.91 -11.27 10.63
CA ALA A 242 -21.02 -10.42 10.22
C ALA A 242 -20.77 -9.65 8.91
N ILE A 243 -19.50 -9.49 8.50
CA ILE A 243 -19.13 -8.72 7.29
C ILE A 243 -18.95 -9.60 6.06
N TRP A 244 -18.87 -10.92 6.23
CA TRP A 244 -18.64 -11.86 5.14
C TRP A 244 -19.95 -12.49 4.65
N GLY A 245 -20.12 -12.58 3.33
CA GLY A 245 -21.23 -13.32 2.71
C GLY A 245 -21.27 -14.77 3.20
N LYS A 246 -22.48 -15.31 3.39
CA LYS A 246 -22.67 -16.70 3.86
C LYS A 246 -22.17 -17.75 2.85
N ASP A 247 -22.16 -17.36 1.59
CA ASP A 247 -21.72 -18.10 0.41
C ASP A 247 -20.20 -18.07 0.21
N VAL A 248 -19.48 -17.17 0.88
CA VAL A 248 -18.01 -17.13 0.84
C VAL A 248 -17.44 -18.29 1.65
N PRO A 249 -16.64 -19.19 1.05
CA PRO A 249 -15.98 -20.28 1.76
C PRO A 249 -15.18 -19.77 2.96
N HIS A 250 -15.24 -20.49 4.09
CA HIS A 250 -14.56 -20.08 5.33
C HIS A 250 -13.05 -19.82 5.11
N ARG A 251 -12.38 -20.66 4.31
CA ARG A 251 -10.95 -20.48 4.01
C ARG A 251 -10.65 -19.19 3.24
N LEU A 252 -11.62 -18.54 2.60
CA LEU A 252 -11.39 -17.30 1.84
C LEU A 252 -11.69 -16.04 2.66
N LYS A 253 -12.18 -16.21 3.90
CA LYS A 253 -12.41 -15.11 4.83
C LYS A 253 -11.08 -14.67 5.43
N GLY A 254 -10.90 -13.36 5.48
CA GLY A 254 -9.74 -12.63 6.02
C GLY A 254 -10.17 -11.65 7.09
#